data_AF-A0A250B3E4-F1
#
_entry.id   AF-A0A250B3E4-F1
#
_cell.length_a   1.000
_cell.length_b   1.000
_cell.length_c   1.000
_cell.angle_alpha   90.00
_cell.angle_beta   90.00
_cell.angle_gamma   90.00
#
_symmetry.space_group_name_H-M   'P 1'
#
loop_
_entity.id
_entity.type
_entity.pdbx_description
1 polymer ?
#
loop_
_entity_poly.entity_id
_entity_poly.type
_entity_poly.pdbx_seq_one_letter_code
_entity_poly.pdbx_strand_id
1 'polypeptide(L)'
;MAIDNIEQRIFELVRKHDGIYLFKKPTLTHETDLDSDLNLEDDEALALMEEFFSTFSVDKGNFSIKTYYPPDPPLSVVLNPFKKTEPVPVPVPDFTIGMLIESAKAGRWLYD
;
A
#
# COMPACT_ATOMS: atom_id res chain seq x y z
N MET A 1 -11.52 25.80 -5.56
CA MET A 1 -12.34 24.88 -4.72
C MET A 1 -12.24 23.46 -5.26
N ALA A 2 -11.03 22.88 -5.38
CA ALA A 2 -10.84 21.54 -5.98
C ALA A 2 -9.81 20.66 -5.26
N ILE A 3 -8.97 21.25 -4.38
CA ILE A 3 -7.92 20.51 -3.66
C ILE A 3 -8.53 19.71 -2.49
N ASP A 4 -9.59 20.22 -1.86
CA ASP A 4 -10.34 19.52 -0.81
C ASP A 4 -11.08 18.25 -1.30
N ASN A 5 -11.13 18.01 -2.62
CA ASN A 5 -11.86 16.88 -3.20
C ASN A 5 -11.00 15.63 -3.43
N ILE A 6 -9.68 15.77 -3.65
CA ILE A 6 -8.81 14.62 -3.98
C ILE A 6 -8.59 13.74 -2.74
N GLU A 7 -8.26 14.34 -1.60
CA GLU A 7 -8.03 13.60 -0.36
C GLU A 7 -9.27 12.80 0.05
N GLN A 8 -10.44 13.45 0.06
CA GLN A 8 -11.69 12.79 0.40
C GLN A 8 -11.99 11.62 -0.55
N ARG A 9 -11.78 11.79 -1.86
CA ARG A 9 -11.97 10.71 -2.84
C ARG A 9 -10.99 9.57 -2.65
N ILE A 10 -9.76 9.84 -2.22
CA ILE A 10 -8.78 8.79 -1.90
C ILE A 10 -9.23 8.03 -0.65
N PHE A 11 -9.66 8.71 0.41
CA PHE A 11 -10.24 8.04 1.58
C PHE A 11 -11.45 7.18 1.21
N GLU A 12 -12.32 7.65 0.31
CA GLU A 12 -13.46 6.87 -0.19
C GLU A 12 -13.02 5.66 -1.01
N LEU A 13 -12.01 5.80 -1.87
CA LEU A 13 -11.42 4.68 -2.62
C LEU A 13 -10.83 3.64 -1.68
N VAL A 14 -10.01 4.06 -0.71
CA VAL A 14 -9.42 3.16 0.27
C VAL A 14 -10.52 2.44 1.04
N ARG A 15 -11.53 3.16 1.56
CA ARG A 15 -12.69 2.56 2.26
C ARG A 15 -13.50 1.54 1.45
N LYS A 16 -13.42 1.59 0.12
CA LYS A 16 -14.12 0.66 -0.77
C LYS A 16 -13.39 -0.69 -0.83
N HIS A 17 -12.07 -0.66 -0.73
CA HIS A 17 -11.19 -1.83 -0.72
C HIS A 17 -10.92 -2.34 0.69
N ASP A 18 -10.99 -1.45 1.66
CA ASP A 18 -10.92 -1.72 3.09
C ASP A 18 -12.14 -2.54 3.54
N GLY A 19 -11.93 -3.84 3.78
CA GLY A 19 -12.95 -4.89 3.84
C GLY A 19 -14.08 -4.73 4.88
N ILE A 20 -14.83 -5.82 5.12
CA ILE A 20 -16.01 -5.77 6.00
C ILE A 20 -15.58 -5.76 7.47
N TYR A 21 -15.62 -4.58 8.09
CA TYR A 21 -15.46 -4.43 9.53
C TYR A 21 -16.65 -4.99 10.30
N LEU A 22 -16.41 -6.01 11.13
CA LEU A 22 -17.37 -6.49 12.14
C LEU A 22 -17.53 -5.50 13.32
N PHE A 23 -16.66 -4.49 13.43
CA PHE A 23 -16.62 -3.50 14.51
C PHE A 23 -16.62 -2.05 13.98
N LYS A 24 -16.32 -1.07 14.86
CA LYS A 24 -16.18 0.35 14.50
C LYS A 24 -15.19 0.49 13.35
N LYS A 25 -15.61 1.20 12.30
CA LYS A 25 -14.72 1.61 11.20
C LYS A 25 -13.52 2.38 11.76
N PRO A 26 -12.28 1.99 11.44
CA PRO A 26 -11.11 2.75 11.85
C PRO A 26 -11.17 4.17 11.27
N THR A 27 -10.64 5.13 12.02
CA THR A 27 -10.50 6.49 11.52
C THR A 27 -9.26 6.51 10.64
N LEU A 28 -9.47 6.50 9.33
CA LEU A 28 -8.37 6.62 8.37
C LEU A 28 -7.69 7.99 8.52
N THR A 29 -6.37 7.97 8.60
CA THR A 29 -5.49 9.15 8.62
C THR A 29 -4.49 9.04 7.45
N HIS A 30 -3.68 10.08 7.24
CA HIS A 30 -2.63 10.03 6.21
C HIS A 30 -1.53 9.01 6.55
N GLU A 31 -1.36 8.71 7.83
CA GLU A 31 -0.38 7.76 8.35
C GLU A 31 -0.89 6.32 8.33
N THR A 32 -2.19 6.10 8.03
CA THR A 32 -2.75 4.75 7.96
C THR A 32 -2.05 3.94 6.89
N ASP A 33 -1.49 2.81 7.29
CA ASP A 33 -0.80 1.87 6.42
C ASP A 33 -1.79 0.84 5.83
N LEU A 34 -1.71 0.63 4.51
CA LEU A 34 -2.56 -0.31 3.78
C LEU A 34 -2.29 -1.76 4.21
N ASP A 35 -1.06 -2.10 4.58
CA ASP A 35 -0.68 -3.46 4.99
C ASP A 35 -0.94 -3.69 6.49
N SER A 36 -0.47 -2.80 7.36
CA SER A 36 -0.40 -3.09 8.79
C SER A 36 -1.65 -2.66 9.53
N ASP A 37 -2.24 -1.52 9.15
CA ASP A 37 -3.46 -1.01 9.79
C ASP A 37 -4.72 -1.60 9.15
N LEU A 38 -4.76 -1.70 7.82
CA LEU A 38 -5.92 -2.21 7.08
C LEU A 38 -5.86 -3.72 6.80
N ASN A 39 -4.69 -4.34 6.93
CA ASN A 39 -4.50 -5.78 6.65
C ASN A 39 -4.94 -6.17 5.24
N LEU A 40 -4.71 -5.29 4.25
CA LEU A 40 -4.96 -5.62 2.85
C LEU A 40 -3.94 -6.64 2.38
N GLU A 41 -4.43 -7.69 1.72
CA GLU A 41 -3.57 -8.65 1.03
C GLU A 41 -2.94 -8.01 -0.23
N ASP A 42 -1.91 -8.63 -0.78
CA ASP A 42 -1.14 -8.05 -1.90
C ASP A 42 -1.99 -7.89 -3.16
N ASP A 43 -2.95 -8.77 -3.41
CA ASP A 43 -3.90 -8.68 -4.50
C ASP A 43 -4.96 -7.60 -4.28
N GLU A 44 -5.46 -7.42 -3.06
CA GLU A 44 -6.37 -6.33 -2.68
C GLU A 44 -5.70 -4.96 -2.82
N ALA A 45 -4.47 -4.83 -2.30
CA ALA A 45 -3.68 -3.61 -2.42
C ALA A 45 -3.31 -3.31 -3.88
N LEU A 46 -3.00 -4.34 -4.69
CA LEU A 46 -2.78 -4.18 -6.13
C LEU A 46 -4.05 -3.68 -6.83
N ALA A 47 -5.21 -4.27 -6.55
CA ALA A 47 -6.49 -3.85 -7.13
C ALA A 47 -6.85 -2.41 -6.76
N LEU A 48 -6.61 -2.02 -5.50
CA LEU A 48 -6.76 -0.64 -5.03
C LEU A 48 -5.88 0.30 -5.85
N MET A 49 -4.60 -0.05 -6.04
CA MET A 49 -3.66 0.80 -6.78
C MET A 49 -3.99 0.90 -8.26
N GLU A 50 -4.43 -0.17 -8.91
CA GLU A 50 -4.89 -0.11 -10.31
C GLU A 50 -6.09 0.82 -10.47
N GLU A 51 -7.07 0.74 -9.56
CA GLU A 51 -8.20 1.67 -9.55
C GLU A 51 -7.75 3.10 -9.25
N PHE A 52 -6.79 3.30 -8.35
CA PHE A 52 -6.20 4.60 -8.02
C PHE A 52 -5.55 5.26 -9.23
N PHE A 53 -4.63 4.57 -9.91
CA PHE A 53 -3.93 5.12 -11.07
C PHE A 53 -4.90 5.51 -12.18
N SER A 54 -5.92 4.68 -12.43
CA SER A 54 -6.96 4.95 -13.41
C SER A 54 -7.85 6.14 -13.01
N THR A 55 -8.38 6.13 -11.79
CA THR A 55 -9.38 7.11 -11.30
C THR A 55 -8.82 8.51 -11.14
N PHE A 56 -7.57 8.62 -10.73
CA PHE A 56 -6.88 9.90 -10.49
C PHE A 56 -5.94 10.30 -11.63
N SER A 57 -5.87 9.50 -12.71
CA SER A 57 -4.97 9.74 -13.84
C SER A 57 -3.52 9.93 -13.40
N VAL A 58 -3.08 9.11 -12.44
CA VAL A 58 -1.72 9.14 -11.89
C VAL A 58 -0.84 8.24 -12.74
N ASP A 59 0.29 8.77 -13.20
CA ASP A 59 1.30 7.95 -13.88
C ASP A 59 1.89 6.93 -12.90
N LYS A 60 1.70 5.65 -13.21
CA LYS A 60 2.22 4.52 -12.43
C LYS A 60 3.76 4.50 -12.39
N GLY A 61 4.42 4.97 -13.45
CA GLY A 61 5.87 4.88 -13.60
C GLY A 61 6.38 3.44 -13.38
N ASN A 62 7.27 3.29 -12.41
CA ASN A 62 7.90 2.02 -12.04
C ASN A 62 7.22 1.30 -10.86
N PHE A 63 6.04 1.76 -10.41
CA PHE A 63 5.37 1.17 -9.25
C PHE A 63 5.28 -0.36 -9.38
N SER A 64 5.71 -1.04 -8.32
CA SER A 64 5.66 -2.48 -8.17
C SER A 64 5.11 -2.80 -6.80
N ILE A 65 4.00 -3.54 -6.76
CA ILE A 65 3.40 -3.99 -5.49
C ILE A 65 4.39 -4.80 -4.65
N LYS A 66 5.34 -5.49 -5.29
CA LYS A 66 6.38 -6.30 -4.64
C LYS A 66 7.37 -5.48 -3.81
N THR A 67 7.42 -4.16 -4.01
CA THR A 67 8.22 -3.26 -3.17
C THR A 67 7.63 -3.19 -1.75
N TYR A 68 6.29 -3.26 -1.65
CA TYR A 68 5.54 -3.20 -0.40
C TYR A 68 5.16 -4.59 0.12
N TYR A 69 4.90 -5.54 -0.79
CA TYR A 69 4.59 -6.93 -0.46
C TYR A 69 5.68 -7.84 -1.04
N PRO A 70 6.88 -7.89 -0.43
CA PRO A 70 7.95 -8.73 -0.94
C PRO A 70 7.55 -10.21 -0.81
N PRO A 71 7.88 -11.05 -1.80
CA PRO A 71 7.64 -12.47 -1.70
C PRO A 71 8.46 -13.08 -0.55
N ASP A 72 7.91 -14.11 0.08
CA ASP A 72 8.61 -14.86 1.11
C ASP A 72 10.00 -15.33 0.63
N PRO A 73 11.03 -15.25 1.49
CA PRO A 73 12.34 -15.74 1.14
C PRO A 73 12.27 -17.25 0.83
N PRO A 74 13.04 -17.72 -0.16
CA PRO A 74 13.01 -19.13 -0.54
C PRO A 74 13.34 -20.02 0.67
N LEU A 75 12.57 -21.10 0.85
CA LEU A 75 12.70 -22.02 1.99
C LEU A 75 14.12 -22.56 2.20
N SER A 76 14.92 -22.64 1.13
CA SER A 76 16.34 -23.04 1.18
C SER A 76 17.22 -22.07 1.98
N VAL A 77 16.85 -20.80 2.08
CA VAL A 77 17.54 -19.79 2.90
C VAL A 77 17.13 -19.92 4.36
N VAL A 78 15.86 -20.23 4.64
CA VAL A 78 15.31 -20.41 5.99
C VAL A 78 15.79 -21.71 6.65
N LEU A 79 15.90 -22.78 5.87
CA LEU A 79 16.22 -24.12 6.37
C LEU A 79 17.72 -24.41 6.46
N ASN A 80 18.61 -23.49 6.10
CA ASN A 80 20.04 -23.76 6.02
C ASN A 80 20.68 -23.84 7.43
N PRO A 81 20.98 -25.04 7.97
CA PRO A 81 21.38 -25.22 9.38
C PRO A 81 22.79 -24.69 9.66
N PHE A 82 23.55 -24.34 8.63
CA PHE A 82 24.92 -23.81 8.71
C PHE A 82 24.98 -22.28 8.69
N LYS A 83 23.85 -21.59 8.49
CA LYS A 83 23.77 -20.14 8.57
C LYS A 83 22.83 -19.78 9.70
N LYS A 84 23.38 -19.25 10.79
CA LYS A 84 22.64 -18.47 11.80
C LYS A 84 22.26 -17.12 11.20
N THR A 85 21.56 -17.13 10.08
CA THR A 85 20.93 -15.93 9.54
C THR A 85 19.57 -15.88 10.19
N GLU A 86 19.46 -15.08 11.24
CA GLU A 86 18.18 -14.45 11.55
C GLU A 86 17.62 -13.95 10.21
N PRO A 87 16.35 -14.26 9.86
CA PRO A 87 15.77 -13.74 8.64
C PRO A 87 15.96 -12.23 8.68
N VAL A 88 16.86 -11.72 7.84
CA VAL A 88 17.16 -10.30 7.78
C VAL A 88 15.82 -9.66 7.44
N PRO A 89 15.23 -8.82 8.32
CA PRO A 89 14.00 -8.15 7.99
C PRO A 89 14.30 -7.33 6.74
N VAL A 90 13.69 -7.69 5.62
CA VAL A 90 13.74 -6.84 4.45
C VAL A 90 12.99 -5.58 4.89
N PRO A 91 13.64 -4.40 4.96
CA PRO A 91 12.93 -3.21 5.35
C PRO A 91 11.88 -2.93 4.27
N VAL A 92 10.63 -3.24 4.58
CA VAL A 92 9.47 -2.92 3.76
C VAL A 92 9.20 -1.44 3.96
N PRO A 93 9.15 -0.62 2.90
CA PRO A 93 8.74 0.77 3.01
C PRO A 93 7.29 0.86 3.45
N ASP A 94 6.94 1.89 4.21
CA ASP A 94 5.55 2.18 4.55
C ASP A 94 4.71 2.30 3.28
N PHE A 95 3.46 1.85 3.33
CA PHE A 95 2.51 1.92 2.24
C PHE A 95 1.24 2.64 2.67
N THR A 96 1.34 3.96 2.84
CA THR A 96 0.31 4.76 3.52
C THR A 96 -0.64 5.50 2.58
N ILE A 97 -1.81 5.88 3.10
CA ILE A 97 -2.77 6.75 2.40
C ILE A 97 -2.14 8.10 2.02
N GLY A 98 -1.22 8.62 2.83
CA GLY A 98 -0.47 9.84 2.55
C GLY A 98 0.28 9.78 1.22
N MET A 99 0.92 8.64 0.92
CA MET A 99 1.64 8.43 -0.35
C MET A 99 0.71 8.50 -1.56
N LEU A 100 -0.52 7.97 -1.44
CA LEU A 100 -1.53 8.06 -2.49
C LEU A 100 -1.96 9.52 -2.70
N ILE A 101 -2.16 10.28 -1.61
CA ILE A 101 -2.54 11.69 -1.67
C ILE A 101 -1.47 12.52 -2.35
N GLU A 102 -0.21 12.38 -1.95
CA GLU A 102 0.92 13.13 -2.52
C GLU A 102 1.11 12.78 -4.01
N SER A 103 1.02 11.50 -4.35
CA SER A 103 1.14 11.03 -5.74
C SER A 103 -0.02 11.50 -6.62
N ALA A 104 -1.25 11.52 -6.09
CA ALA A 104 -2.42 12.04 -6.80
C ALA A 104 -2.32 13.54 -7.06
N LYS A 105 -1.83 14.31 -6.08
CA LYS A 105 -1.57 15.75 -6.25
C LYS A 105 -0.47 16.02 -7.25
N ALA A 106 0.55 15.15 -7.30
CA ALA A 106 1.66 15.26 -8.25
C ALA A 106 1.33 14.75 -9.66
N GLY A 107 0.28 13.93 -9.81
CA GLY A 107 -0.11 13.29 -11.07
C GLY A 107 0.81 12.13 -11.49
N ARG A 108 1.69 11.67 -10.60
CA ARG A 108 2.60 10.54 -10.81
C ARG A 108 2.94 9.87 -9.49
N TRP A 109 3.26 8.59 -9.52
CA TRP A 109 3.79 7.88 -8.37
C TRP A 109 5.16 8.43 -7.97
N LEU A 110 5.34 8.74 -6.68
CA LEU A 110 6.53 9.44 -6.18
C LEU A 110 7.56 8.53 -5.49
N TYR A 111 7.27 7.24 -5.31
CA TYR A 111 8.05 6.35 -4.45
C TYR A 111 8.48 5.09 -5.22
N ASP A 112 9.76 4.94 -5.53
CA ASP A 112 10.31 3.75 -6.23
C ASP A 112 11.09 2.87 -5.24
#